data_AF-A0AAJ1PXR3-F1
#
_entry.id   AF-A0AAJ1PXR3-F1
#
_cell.length_a   1.000
_cell.length_b   1.000
_cell.length_c   1.000
_cell.angle_alpha   90.00
_cell.angle_beta   90.00
_cell.angle_gamma   90.00
#
_symmetry.space_group_name_H-M   'P 1'
#
loop_
_entity.id
_entity.type
_entity.pdbx_description
1 polymer ?
#
loop_
_entity_poly.entity_id
_entity_poly.type
_entity_poly.pdbx_seq_one_letter_code
_entity_poly.pdbx_strand_id
1 'polypeptide(L)' 'MGFLAMVGSGLLGLILLVLGGMRVKNNKAWTLSILAGLVLIAIAVWLGWPK' A
#
# COMPACT_ATOMS: atom_id res chain seq x y z
N MET A 1 -9.40 18.78 -3.22
CA MET A 1 -8.16 18.36 -3.93
C MET A 1 -7.53 17.06 -3.40
N GLY A 2 -8.07 16.42 -2.34
CA GLY A 2 -7.50 15.18 -1.79
C GLY A 2 -8.10 13.84 -2.27
N PHE A 3 -9.25 13.85 -2.97
CA PHE A 3 -9.95 12.61 -3.36
C PHE A 3 -9.14 11.72 -4.31
N LEU A 4 -8.55 12.30 -5.36
CA LEU A 4 -7.66 11.57 -6.28
C LEU A 4 -6.39 11.09 -5.58
N ALA A 5 -5.86 11.85 -4.62
CA ALA A 5 -4.70 11.45 -3.83
C ALA A 5 -5.02 10.29 -2.87
N MET A 6 -6.20 10.30 -2.25
CA MET A 6 -6.72 9.22 -1.41
C MET A 6 -6.96 7.94 -2.22
N VAL A 7 -7.61 8.06 -3.38
CA VAL A 7 -7.88 6.92 -4.27
C VAL A 7 -6.57 6.37 -4.85
N GLY A 8 -5.66 7.24 -5.30
CA GLY A 8 -4.37 6.85 -5.86
C GLY A 8 -3.45 6.14 -4.85
N SER A 9 -3.38 6.66 -3.62
CA SER A 9 -2.58 6.03 -2.55
C SER A 9 -3.17 4.71 -2.07
N GLY A 10 -4.50 4.60 -1.99
CA GLY A 10 -5.19 3.33 -1.68
C GLY A 10 -4.97 2.26 -2.75
N LEU A 11 -5.11 2.62 -4.03
CA LEU A 11 -4.86 1.71 -5.16
C LEU A 11 -3.40 1.26 -5.22
N LEU A 12 -2.45 2.19 -5.08
CA LEU A 12 -1.02 1.86 -5.06
C LEU A 12 -0.67 0.93 -3.89
N GLY A 13 -1.21 1.20 -2.70
CA GLY A 13 -1.04 0.36 -1.53
C GLY A 13 -1.56 -1.07 -1.75
N LEU A 14 -2.76 -1.22 -2.31
CA LEU A 14 -3.35 -2.52 -2.65
C LEU A 14 -2.52 -3.28 -3.68
N ILE A 15 -2.04 -2.61 -4.73
CA ILE A 15 -1.18 -3.22 -5.75
C ILE A 15 0.12 -3.73 -5.12
N LEU A 16 0.79 -2.91 -4.30
CA LEU A 16 2.02 -3.28 -3.60
C LEU A 16 1.80 -4.46 -2.64
N LEU A 17 0.68 -4.49 -1.93
CA LEU A 17 0.33 -5.56 -1.01
C LEU A 17 0.06 -6.89 -1.74
N VAL A 18 -0.67 -6.85 -2.86
CA VAL A 18 -0.96 -8.04 -3.68
C VAL A 18 0.31 -8.55 -4.35
N LEU A 19 1.11 -7.67 -4.98
CA LEU A 19 2.38 -8.06 -5.61
C LEU A 19 3.38 -8.60 -4.59
N GLY A 20 3.51 -7.92 -3.45
CA GLY A 20 4.35 -8.33 -2.33
C GLY A 20 3.92 -9.67 -1.76
N GLY A 21 2.62 -9.84 -1.46
CA GLY A 21 2.04 -11.07 -0.93
C GLY A 21 2.19 -12.27 -1.88
N MET A 22 2.02 -12.06 -3.19
CA MET A 22 2.27 -13.10 -4.19
C MET A 22 3.75 -13.50 -4.27
N ARG A 23 4.68 -12.53 -4.18
CA ARG A 23 6.11 -12.80 -4.35
C ARG A 23 6.84 -13.18 -3.06
N VAL A 24 6.33 -12.84 -1.88
CA VAL A 24 6.99 -13.15 -0.59
C VAL A 24 7.09 -14.65 -0.35
N LYS A 25 6.15 -15.43 -0.88
CA LYS A 25 6.17 -16.89 -0.82
C LYS A 25 7.38 -17.47 -1.54
N ASN A 26 7.84 -16.82 -2.61
CA ASN A 26 8.98 -17.27 -3.42
C ASN A 26 10.29 -16.62 -3.02
N ASN A 27 10.28 -15.41 -2.44
CA ASN A 27 11.50 -14.70 -2.15
C ASN A 27 11.33 -13.75 -0.97
N LYS A 28 11.99 -14.06 0.15
CA LYS A 28 11.91 -13.33 1.43
C LYS A 28 12.37 -11.87 1.31
N ALA A 29 13.11 -11.53 0.26
CA ALA A 29 13.45 -10.14 -0.07
C ALA A 29 12.21 -9.26 -0.34
N TRP A 30 11.09 -9.85 -0.75
CA TRP A 30 9.84 -9.12 -1.00
C TRP A 30 9.05 -8.80 0.28
N THR A 31 9.51 -9.27 1.45
CA THR A 31 8.94 -8.86 2.73
C THR A 31 9.05 -7.35 2.94
N LEU A 32 10.13 -6.72 2.47
CA LEU A 32 10.28 -5.25 2.47
C LEU A 32 9.24 -4.55 1.59
N SER A 33 8.89 -5.12 0.44
CA SER A 33 7.85 -4.58 -0.45
C SER A 33 6.46 -4.66 0.18
N ILE A 34 6.16 -5.72 0.94
CA ILE A 34 4.92 -5.82 1.72
C ILE A 34 4.89 -4.75 2.81
N LEU A 35 5.98 -4.59 3.55
CA LEU A 35 6.10 -3.59 4.62
C LEU A 35 5.92 -2.17 4.08
N ALA A 36 6.54 -1.86 2.95
CA ALA A 36 6.37 -0.60 2.24
C ALA A 36 4.92 -0.40 1.76
N GLY A 37 4.29 -1.45 1.22
CA GLY A 37 2.87 -1.41 0.82
C GLY A 37 1.94 -1.15 2.00
N LEU A 38 2.19 -1.79 3.15
CA LEU A 38 1.40 -1.64 4.37
C LEU A 38 1.50 -0.22 4.95
N VAL A 39 2.71 0.36 4.94
CA VAL A 39 2.93 1.77 5.32
C VAL A 39 2.21 2.72 4.34
N LEU A 40 2.25 2.44 3.04
CA LEU A 40 1.54 3.24 2.04
C LEU A 40 0.02 3.22 2.26
N ILE A 41 -0.54 2.05 2.56
CA ILE A 41 -1.98 1.90 2.88
C ILE A 41 -2.31 2.67 4.15
N ALA A 42 -1.48 2.59 5.20
CA ALA A 42 -1.70 3.33 6.43
C ALA A 42 -1.69 4.86 6.21
N ILE A 43 -0.78 5.36 5.38
CA ILE A 43 -0.74 6.77 4.97
C ILE A 43 -1.99 7.12 4.17
N ALA A 44 -2.42 6.27 3.24
CA ALA A 44 -3.64 6.48 2.44
C ALA A 44 -4.89 6.57 3.33
N VAL A 45 -5.01 5.67 4.31
CA VAL A 45 -6.10 5.67 5.30
C VAL A 45 -6.05 6.94 6.14
N TRP A 46 -4.87 7.38 6.58
CA TRP A 46 -4.71 8.63 7.33
C TRP A 46 -5.09 9.86 6.49
N LEU A 47 -4.70 9.89 5.22
CA LEU A 47 -4.99 11.00 4.30
C LEU A 47 -6.46 11.04 3.88
N GLY A 48 -7.11 9.88 3.86
CA GLY A 48 -8.52 9.71 3.58
C GLY A 48 -9.43 9.79 4.80
N TRP A 49 -8.86 9.77 6.01
CA TRP A 49 -9.60 9.98 7.24
C TRP A 49 -10.13 11.42 7.23
N PRO A 50 -11.46 11.64 7.25
CA PRO A 50 -12.01 12.98 7.27
C PRO A 50 -11.65 13.59 8.63
N LYS A 51 -10.92 14.70 8.59
CA LYS A 51 -10.45 15.44 9.76
C LYS A 51 -11.46 16.50 10.15
#